data_AF-A0A553PSV0-F1
#
_entry.id   AF-A0A553PSV0-F1
#
_cell.length_a   1.000
_cell.length_b   1.000
_cell.length_c   1.000
_cell.angle_alpha   90.00
_cell.angle_beta   90.00
_cell.angle_gamma   90.00
#
_symmetry.space_group_name_H-M   'P 1'
#
loop_
_entity.id
_entity.type
_entity.pdbx_description
1 polymer ?
#
loop_
_entity_poly.entity_id
_entity_poly.type
_entity_poly.pdbx_seq_one_letter_code
_entity_poly.pdbx_strand_id
1 'polypeptide(L)'
;MNFVITFSFVFILFNTLQALEIGQPDVNLRNTPVIKTGNLPQFVALTFDDAVNNELWEHLYKDLFTDLTDPYTRCDLKATFFVSHNNTDYAKVNALHNDGHEIALHSFSHGGDQQDSEELVRNFRMGRWMLEISQNVKNMVEHGFLPKDTNFGWRAPFLFTAGDESFSALNRSNIMYDSSLSFYEKSWPYRLANVDKTQSCLIKPCPSRPDYLFYEAPLSVWQGIDGHVCAMMDACSYGSTEEEVFQTLMANFQSFQSEGVPFPISLHGGALNNGRIPHFRQAFEAFLQTLLAMRDVHFVTMRQLVEFVHSPMNSVQYMRMARRTCSIFRPKKPCSARRPACEFKSRNGENSVYLNTCAQRCPSQRSEIRFNYYGQSCCGV
;
A
#
# COMPACT_ATOMS: atom_id res chain seq x y z
N MET A 1 -54.02 23.45 59.99
CA MET A 1 -55.30 23.03 59.42
C MET A 1 -55.09 22.89 57.91
N ASN A 2 -55.19 21.64 57.41
CA ASN A 2 -55.27 21.15 56.00
C ASN A 2 -54.09 21.47 55.03
N PHE A 3 -53.25 20.51 54.56
CA PHE A 3 -53.42 19.50 53.48
C PHE A 3 -53.80 20.15 52.12
N VAL A 4 -53.08 20.05 50.97
CA VAL A 4 -52.79 18.87 50.10
C VAL A 4 -52.05 19.33 48.79
N ILE A 5 -50.99 18.62 48.37
CA ILE A 5 -50.65 18.01 47.02
C ILE A 5 -50.49 18.94 45.77
N THR A 6 -49.29 19.16 45.17
CA THR A 6 -48.56 18.44 44.06
C THR A 6 -49.32 18.32 42.71
N PHE A 7 -48.78 18.31 41.47
CA PHE A 7 -47.45 18.23 40.81
C PHE A 7 -47.63 18.59 39.28
N SER A 8 -46.55 18.92 38.56
CA SER A 8 -46.29 18.64 37.10
C SER A 8 -46.99 19.50 36.00
N PHE A 9 -46.46 19.85 34.82
CA PHE A 9 -45.20 19.66 34.05
C PHE A 9 -45.17 20.69 32.86
N VAL A 10 -44.00 21.30 32.57
CA VAL A 10 -43.29 21.54 31.27
C VAL A 10 -44.03 22.02 29.98
N PHE A 11 -43.60 23.15 29.36
CA PHE A 11 -42.81 23.21 28.09
C PHE A 11 -42.61 24.64 27.56
N ILE A 12 -41.37 24.89 27.11
CA ILE A 12 -40.80 26.10 26.51
C ILE A 12 -41.13 26.13 25.01
N LEU A 13 -41.56 27.29 24.49
CA LEU A 13 -41.66 27.57 23.05
C LEU A 13 -40.66 28.69 22.71
N PHE A 14 -39.59 28.37 21.99
CA PHE A 14 -38.72 29.34 21.33
C PHE A 14 -39.09 29.47 19.85
N ASN A 15 -39.09 30.70 19.37
CA ASN A 15 -39.49 31.14 18.04
C ASN A 15 -38.70 30.49 16.89
N THR A 16 -39.43 30.25 15.81
CA THR A 16 -39.01 29.72 14.52
C THR A 16 -38.27 30.76 13.67
N LEU A 17 -37.05 30.43 13.27
CA LEU A 17 -36.37 31.03 12.12
C LEU A 17 -36.11 29.89 11.13
N GLN A 18 -36.88 29.87 10.04
CA GLN A 18 -36.66 28.98 8.90
C GLN A 18 -35.35 29.35 8.21
N ALA A 19 -34.32 28.55 8.42
CA ALA A 19 -33.15 28.53 7.57
C ALA A 19 -33.49 27.77 6.28
N LEU A 20 -33.31 28.44 5.15
CA LEU A 20 -33.33 27.85 3.83
C LEU A 20 -32.13 26.87 3.74
N GLU A 21 -32.38 25.57 3.73
CA GLU A 21 -31.35 24.56 3.47
C GLU A 21 -30.91 24.68 2.01
N ILE A 22 -29.85 25.46 1.78
CA ILE A 22 -29.03 25.33 0.58
C ILE A 22 -28.26 24.02 0.77
N GLY A 23 -28.72 22.97 0.12
CA GLY A 23 -28.00 21.69 0.07
C GLY A 23 -26.56 21.93 -0.36
N GLN A 24 -25.62 21.74 0.56
CA GLN A 24 -24.23 21.53 0.19
C GLN A 24 -24.19 20.29 -0.70
N PRO A 25 -23.39 20.28 -1.78
CA PRO A 25 -23.13 19.03 -2.48
C PRO A 25 -22.47 18.12 -1.46
N ASP A 26 -23.11 16.99 -1.18
CA ASP A 26 -22.54 15.90 -0.41
C ASP A 26 -21.27 15.47 -1.14
N VAL A 27 -20.13 16.09 -0.78
CA VAL A 27 -18.82 15.65 -1.26
C VAL A 27 -18.74 14.23 -0.77
N ASN A 28 -18.80 13.27 -1.69
CA ASN A 28 -18.63 11.85 -1.40
C ASN A 28 -17.26 11.66 -0.74
N LEU A 29 -17.18 11.87 0.58
CA LEU A 29 -15.95 11.89 1.37
C LEU A 29 -15.16 10.59 1.21
N ARG A 30 -15.88 9.51 0.93
CA ARG A 30 -15.38 8.15 0.76
C ARG A 30 -15.00 7.80 -0.69
N ASN A 31 -15.25 8.71 -1.64
CA ASN A 31 -15.05 8.48 -3.08
C ASN A 31 -15.69 7.17 -3.58
N THR A 32 -16.81 6.76 -2.97
CA THR A 32 -17.46 5.47 -3.24
C THR A 32 -17.87 5.37 -4.70
N PRO A 33 -17.44 4.33 -5.44
CA PRO A 33 -17.83 4.13 -6.83
C PRO A 33 -19.33 3.95 -6.99
N VAL A 34 -19.89 4.57 -8.03
CA VAL A 34 -21.33 4.50 -8.32
C VAL A 34 -21.64 3.28 -9.19
N ILE A 35 -22.50 2.40 -8.72
CA ILE A 35 -23.03 1.24 -9.46
C ILE A 35 -24.54 1.37 -9.65
N LYS A 36 -25.07 0.76 -10.72
CA LYS A 36 -26.50 0.85 -11.06
C LYS A 36 -27.40 0.08 -10.09
N THR A 37 -26.98 -1.13 -9.70
CA THR A 37 -27.77 -2.05 -8.86
C THR A 37 -26.86 -2.99 -8.07
N GLY A 38 -27.35 -3.46 -6.93
CA GLY A 38 -26.62 -4.39 -6.04
C GLY A 38 -25.62 -3.67 -5.13
N ASN A 39 -24.74 -4.45 -4.52
CA ASN A 39 -23.72 -3.96 -3.58
C ASN A 39 -22.34 -4.04 -4.23
N LEU A 40 -21.46 -3.12 -3.84
CA LEU A 40 -20.03 -3.22 -4.12
C LEU A 40 -19.44 -4.45 -3.39
N PRO A 41 -18.46 -5.15 -3.97
CA PRO A 41 -17.69 -6.15 -3.26
C PRO A 41 -16.86 -5.50 -2.13
N GLN A 42 -16.59 -6.25 -1.06
CA GLN A 42 -15.63 -5.84 -0.04
C GLN A 42 -14.22 -6.24 -0.52
N PHE A 43 -13.40 -5.26 -0.89
CA PHE A 43 -12.02 -5.52 -1.27
C PHE A 43 -11.09 -5.51 -0.05
N VAL A 44 -10.08 -6.39 -0.11
CA VAL A 44 -8.95 -6.41 0.81
C VAL A 44 -7.68 -6.27 -0.02
N ALA A 45 -6.84 -5.30 0.31
CA ALA A 45 -5.58 -5.06 -0.37
C ALA A 45 -4.40 -5.36 0.57
N LEU A 46 -3.81 -6.53 0.42
CA LEU A 46 -2.62 -6.94 1.17
C LEU A 46 -1.37 -6.38 0.49
N THR A 47 -0.55 -5.66 1.24
CA THR A 47 0.66 -5.00 0.71
C THR A 47 1.86 -5.21 1.62
N PHE A 48 3.01 -5.55 1.02
CA PHE A 48 4.29 -5.68 1.72
C PHE A 48 5.27 -4.61 1.25
N ASP A 49 5.87 -3.90 2.19
CA ASP A 49 6.89 -2.90 1.90
C ASP A 49 8.30 -3.51 2.04
N ASP A 50 9.28 -2.81 1.47
CA ASP A 50 10.72 -3.11 1.50
C ASP A 50 11.22 -4.26 0.63
N ALA A 51 12.46 -4.67 0.88
CA ALA A 51 13.22 -5.58 0.07
C ALA A 51 12.64 -7.00 0.08
N VAL A 52 12.44 -7.56 -1.12
CA VAL A 52 12.14 -8.99 -1.28
C VAL A 52 13.46 -9.74 -1.27
N ASN A 53 13.77 -10.44 -0.18
CA ASN A 53 15.05 -11.12 0.01
C ASN A 53 14.88 -12.63 0.26
N ASN A 54 15.99 -13.35 0.43
CA ASN A 54 15.95 -14.81 0.63
C ASN A 54 15.34 -15.22 1.97
N GLU A 55 15.55 -14.44 3.02
CA GLU A 55 15.05 -14.74 4.35
C GLU A 55 13.51 -14.69 4.38
N LEU A 56 12.92 -13.60 3.88
CA LEU A 56 11.46 -13.46 3.79
C LEU A 56 10.85 -14.48 2.81
N TRP A 57 11.57 -14.82 1.75
CA TRP A 57 11.08 -15.81 0.80
C TRP A 57 10.97 -17.21 1.40
N GLU A 58 12.04 -17.70 2.04
CA GLU A 58 12.09 -19.05 2.58
C GLU A 58 11.26 -19.20 3.87
N HIS A 59 11.06 -18.12 4.62
CA HIS A 59 10.39 -18.19 5.93
C HIS A 59 9.01 -17.52 5.96
N LEU A 60 8.54 -16.92 4.87
CA LEU A 60 7.23 -16.27 4.85
C LEU A 60 6.51 -16.44 3.51
N TYR A 61 7.04 -15.87 2.43
CA TYR A 61 6.26 -15.70 1.20
C TYR A 61 5.88 -17.02 0.52
N LYS A 62 6.79 -18.01 0.51
CA LYS A 62 6.46 -19.33 -0.06
C LYS A 62 5.25 -19.94 0.65
N ASP A 63 5.25 -19.95 1.97
CA ASP A 63 4.19 -20.61 2.74
C ASP A 63 2.90 -19.80 2.71
N LEU A 64 2.99 -18.47 2.87
CA LEU A 64 1.82 -17.59 2.96
C LEU A 64 0.93 -17.66 1.73
N PHE A 65 1.49 -17.81 0.52
CA PHE A 65 0.72 -17.78 -0.74
C PHE A 65 0.44 -19.16 -1.36
N THR A 66 0.90 -20.27 -0.79
CA THR A 66 0.75 -21.60 -1.42
C THR A 66 -0.68 -22.14 -1.38
N ASP A 67 -1.48 -21.83 -0.36
CA ASP A 67 -2.80 -22.46 -0.14
C ASP A 67 -3.95 -21.46 0.12
N LEU A 68 -3.81 -20.21 -0.35
CA LEU A 68 -4.83 -19.17 -0.18
C LEU A 68 -5.60 -18.93 -1.47
N THR A 69 -6.53 -19.81 -1.81
CA THR A 69 -7.44 -19.65 -2.96
C THR A 69 -8.85 -19.23 -2.51
N ASP A 70 -9.38 -18.16 -3.11
CA ASP A 70 -10.77 -17.73 -2.90
C ASP A 70 -11.73 -18.82 -3.42
N PRO A 71 -12.55 -19.45 -2.56
CA PRO A 71 -13.40 -20.57 -2.97
C PRO A 71 -14.55 -20.15 -3.90
N TYR A 72 -14.91 -18.87 -3.93
CA TYR A 72 -15.99 -18.33 -4.75
C TYR A 72 -15.50 -17.87 -6.11
N THR A 73 -14.31 -17.30 -6.22
CA THR A 73 -13.74 -16.86 -7.50
C THR A 73 -12.77 -17.86 -8.12
N ARG A 74 -12.22 -18.76 -7.30
CA ARG A 74 -11.11 -19.69 -7.61
C ARG A 74 -9.82 -18.98 -8.01
N CYS A 75 -9.65 -17.75 -7.53
CA CYS A 75 -8.44 -16.97 -7.69
C CYS A 75 -7.55 -17.20 -6.48
N ASP A 76 -6.26 -17.42 -6.71
CA ASP A 76 -5.30 -17.38 -5.62
C ASP A 76 -5.18 -15.95 -5.11
N LEU A 77 -4.96 -15.80 -3.81
CA LEU A 77 -4.74 -14.53 -3.14
C LEU A 77 -3.50 -13.87 -3.73
N LYS A 78 -3.67 -12.64 -4.24
CA LYS A 78 -2.56 -11.82 -4.73
C LYS A 78 -2.39 -10.58 -3.86
N ALA A 79 -1.16 -10.38 -3.38
CA ALA A 79 -0.71 -9.16 -2.72
C ALA A 79 -0.01 -8.18 -3.69
N THR A 80 0.28 -6.99 -3.16
CA THR A 80 1.13 -5.96 -3.78
C THR A 80 2.44 -5.83 -3.01
N PHE A 81 3.58 -5.75 -3.69
CA PHE A 81 4.88 -5.56 -3.07
C PHE A 81 5.46 -4.21 -3.47
N PHE A 82 5.64 -3.30 -2.51
CA PHE A 82 6.34 -2.03 -2.71
C PHE A 82 7.82 -2.27 -2.44
N VAL A 83 8.61 -2.44 -3.49
CA VAL A 83 9.98 -3.00 -3.37
C VAL A 83 11.07 -1.94 -3.49
N SER A 84 11.90 -1.84 -2.45
CA SER A 84 13.11 -1.01 -2.42
C SER A 84 14.34 -1.76 -2.98
N HIS A 85 15.45 -1.08 -3.33
CA HIS A 85 16.58 -1.74 -4.00
C HIS A 85 17.47 -2.56 -3.06
N ASN A 86 17.89 -1.96 -1.94
CA ASN A 86 18.91 -2.54 -1.09
C ASN A 86 18.43 -3.90 -0.54
N ASN A 87 19.29 -4.92 -0.59
CA ASN A 87 19.00 -6.31 -0.19
C ASN A 87 17.92 -7.04 -1.00
N THR A 88 17.41 -6.46 -2.10
CA THR A 88 16.42 -7.14 -2.95
C THR A 88 17.06 -8.20 -3.84
N ASP A 89 16.46 -9.39 -3.81
CA ASP A 89 16.68 -10.45 -4.77
C ASP A 89 15.67 -10.32 -5.92
N TYR A 90 16.14 -9.78 -7.04
CA TYR A 90 15.27 -9.53 -8.18
C TYR A 90 14.79 -10.79 -8.90
N ALA A 91 15.43 -11.95 -8.69
CA ALA A 91 14.90 -13.22 -9.19
C ALA A 91 13.61 -13.61 -8.46
N LYS A 92 13.54 -13.31 -7.16
CA LYS A 92 12.33 -13.52 -6.35
C LYS A 92 11.25 -12.49 -6.66
N VAL A 93 11.62 -11.24 -6.92
CA VAL A 93 10.68 -10.23 -7.47
C VAL A 93 10.06 -10.72 -8.77
N ASN A 94 10.87 -11.29 -9.68
CA ASN A 94 10.35 -11.88 -10.91
C ASN A 94 9.41 -13.05 -10.65
N ALA A 95 9.72 -13.91 -9.66
CA ALA A 95 8.87 -15.02 -9.27
C ALA A 95 7.51 -14.54 -8.74
N LEU A 96 7.49 -13.55 -7.83
CA LEU A 96 6.26 -12.93 -7.34
C LEU A 96 5.42 -12.33 -8.47
N HIS A 97 6.05 -11.54 -9.35
CA HIS A 97 5.38 -10.98 -10.52
C HIS A 97 4.80 -12.08 -11.42
N ASN A 98 5.55 -13.17 -11.62
CA ASN A 98 5.11 -14.28 -12.47
C ASN A 98 3.98 -15.11 -11.85
N ASP A 99 3.84 -15.08 -10.53
CA ASP A 99 2.71 -15.66 -9.80
C ASP A 99 1.46 -14.76 -9.83
N GLY A 100 1.56 -13.56 -10.42
CA GLY A 100 0.45 -12.61 -10.56
C GLY A 100 0.33 -11.62 -9.40
N HIS A 101 1.30 -11.58 -8.48
CA HIS A 101 1.41 -10.47 -7.54
C HIS A 101 1.74 -9.17 -8.25
N GLU A 102 1.30 -8.06 -7.68
CA GLU A 102 1.72 -6.75 -8.16
C GLU A 102 3.09 -6.38 -7.58
N ILE A 103 3.97 -5.87 -8.44
CA ILE A 103 5.22 -5.23 -8.03
C ILE A 103 5.07 -3.72 -8.26
N ALA A 104 5.21 -2.96 -7.18
CA ALA A 104 5.20 -1.52 -7.10
C ALA A 104 6.54 -1.00 -6.55
N LEU A 105 6.73 0.31 -6.60
CA LEU A 105 8.01 0.97 -6.31
C LEU A 105 8.03 1.53 -4.90
N HIS A 106 9.18 1.40 -4.22
CA HIS A 106 9.40 1.89 -2.86
C HIS A 106 10.74 2.62 -2.70
N SER A 107 11.04 3.50 -3.65
CA SER A 107 12.32 4.18 -3.77
C SER A 107 13.48 3.24 -4.08
N PHE A 108 14.57 3.80 -4.61
CA PHE A 108 15.78 3.02 -4.82
C PHE A 108 16.53 2.91 -3.48
N SER A 109 16.85 4.04 -2.85
CA SER A 109 17.72 4.07 -1.68
C SER A 109 17.00 3.89 -0.34
N HIS A 110 15.67 3.98 -0.32
CA HIS A 110 14.89 4.05 0.92
C HIS A 110 15.36 5.16 1.89
N GLY A 111 15.84 6.29 1.35
CA GLY A 111 16.39 7.41 2.14
C GLY A 111 17.89 7.34 2.40
N GLY A 112 18.55 6.24 2.00
CA GLY A 112 19.98 6.01 2.18
C GLY A 112 20.29 5.06 3.34
N ASP A 113 21.58 4.77 3.52
CA ASP A 113 22.10 3.85 4.56
C ASP A 113 22.58 4.59 5.83
N GLN A 114 22.08 5.81 6.09
CA GLN A 114 22.53 6.68 7.19
C GLN A 114 21.48 6.78 8.30
N GLN A 115 21.88 7.22 9.49
CA GLN A 115 20.99 7.32 10.65
C GLN A 115 19.82 8.32 10.46
N ASP A 116 19.95 9.25 9.50
CA ASP A 116 18.98 10.33 9.27
C ASP A 116 18.09 10.11 8.01
N SER A 117 17.94 8.87 7.55
CA SER A 117 17.20 8.54 6.30
C SER A 117 15.78 9.11 6.25
N GLU A 118 15.08 9.15 7.38
CA GLU A 118 13.76 9.79 7.52
C GLU A 118 13.79 11.29 7.22
N GLU A 119 14.71 12.01 7.88
CA GLU A 119 14.90 13.45 7.66
C GLU A 119 15.32 13.72 6.23
N LEU A 120 16.15 12.87 5.62
CA LEU A 120 16.56 13.00 4.23
C LEU A 120 15.35 12.92 3.28
N VAL A 121 14.49 11.90 3.44
CA VAL A 121 13.33 11.66 2.54
C VAL A 121 12.35 12.83 2.54
N ARG A 122 12.06 13.42 3.70
CA ARG A 122 11.09 14.55 3.86
C ARG A 122 11.42 15.80 3.04
N ASN A 123 12.65 15.83 2.59
CA ASN A 123 13.42 17.03 2.47
C ASN A 123 14.08 16.96 1.04
N PHE A 124 14.11 15.77 0.42
CA PHE A 124 14.33 15.56 -1.02
C PHE A 124 13.54 16.54 -1.88
N ARG A 125 14.26 17.20 -2.79
CA ARG A 125 13.69 17.99 -3.88
C ARG A 125 13.20 17.08 -5.00
N MET A 126 12.34 17.62 -5.86
CA MET A 126 11.75 16.92 -7.00
C MET A 126 12.80 16.17 -7.83
N GLY A 127 13.97 16.76 -8.08
CA GLY A 127 15.06 16.11 -8.80
C GLY A 127 15.56 14.83 -8.14
N ARG A 128 15.69 14.82 -6.80
CA ARG A 128 16.06 13.62 -6.05
C ARG A 128 14.96 12.58 -6.08
N TRP A 129 13.69 12.96 -5.92
CA TRP A 129 12.55 12.04 -6.07
C TRP A 129 12.53 11.38 -7.45
N MET A 130 12.72 12.14 -8.54
CA MET A 130 12.79 11.58 -9.89
C MET A 130 13.93 10.57 -10.06
N LEU A 131 15.08 10.79 -9.40
CA LEU A 131 16.20 9.84 -9.42
C LEU A 131 15.86 8.56 -8.66
N GLU A 132 15.26 8.67 -7.48
CA GLU A 132 14.79 7.49 -6.71
C GLU A 132 13.80 6.65 -7.52
N ILE A 133 12.83 7.32 -8.15
CA ILE A 133 11.80 6.66 -8.98
C ILE A 133 12.44 6.00 -10.20
N SER A 134 13.19 6.76 -11.00
CA SER A 134 13.75 6.26 -12.26
C SER A 134 14.76 5.14 -12.07
N GLN A 135 15.58 5.18 -11.03
CA GLN A 135 16.52 4.12 -10.73
C GLN A 135 15.81 2.87 -10.20
N ASN A 136 14.74 3.02 -9.40
CA ASN A 136 13.94 1.89 -8.94
C ASN A 136 13.20 1.22 -10.12
N VAL A 137 12.58 2.01 -11.03
CA VAL A 137 12.01 1.52 -12.30
C VAL A 137 13.03 0.74 -13.12
N LYS A 138 14.22 1.34 -13.32
CA LYS A 138 15.30 0.70 -14.08
C LYS A 138 15.67 -0.66 -13.50
N ASN A 139 15.80 -0.75 -12.18
CA ASN A 139 16.13 -2.01 -11.53
C ASN A 139 15.00 -3.06 -11.67
N MET A 140 13.73 -2.67 -11.53
CA MET A 140 12.60 -3.60 -11.72
C MET A 140 12.58 -4.19 -13.14
N VAL A 141 12.81 -3.35 -14.14
CA VAL A 141 12.82 -3.77 -15.55
C VAL A 141 14.06 -4.60 -15.89
N GLU A 142 15.25 -4.11 -15.55
CA GLU A 142 16.52 -4.75 -15.95
C GLU A 142 16.84 -5.96 -15.09
N HIS A 143 16.74 -5.83 -13.77
CA HIS A 143 17.13 -6.87 -12.82
C HIS A 143 15.96 -7.77 -12.43
N GLY A 144 14.75 -7.22 -12.29
CA GLY A 144 13.52 -7.99 -12.04
C GLY A 144 12.93 -8.62 -13.29
N PHE A 145 13.42 -8.26 -14.48
CA PHE A 145 12.91 -8.74 -15.78
C PHE A 145 11.40 -8.49 -15.95
N LEU A 146 10.91 -7.38 -15.39
CA LEU A 146 9.53 -6.92 -15.60
C LEU A 146 9.37 -6.29 -17.01
N PRO A 147 8.15 -6.29 -17.57
CA PRO A 147 7.87 -5.60 -18.83
C PRO A 147 8.27 -4.12 -18.79
N LYS A 148 8.87 -3.60 -19.87
CA LYS A 148 9.33 -2.20 -19.97
C LYS A 148 8.18 -1.19 -19.86
N ASP A 149 6.99 -1.61 -20.24
CA ASP A 149 5.73 -0.87 -20.26
C ASP A 149 4.90 -1.06 -18.99
N THR A 150 5.48 -1.65 -17.93
CA THR A 150 4.81 -1.79 -16.63
C THR A 150 4.45 -0.40 -16.07
N ASN A 151 3.17 -0.22 -15.75
CA ASN A 151 2.66 1.02 -15.15
C ASN A 151 2.69 0.93 -13.62
N PHE A 152 3.78 1.35 -12.99
CA PHE A 152 4.03 1.09 -11.57
C PHE A 152 3.16 1.95 -10.62
N GLY A 153 2.74 1.33 -9.51
CA GLY A 153 2.34 2.06 -8.31
C GLY A 153 3.55 2.54 -7.49
N TRP A 154 3.31 3.43 -6.54
CA TRP A 154 4.34 3.99 -5.66
C TRP A 154 3.89 4.03 -4.19
N ARG A 155 4.84 3.79 -3.28
CA ARG A 155 4.74 4.16 -1.88
C ARG A 155 6.05 4.79 -1.44
N ALA A 156 6.00 5.90 -0.75
CA ALA A 156 7.18 6.60 -0.26
C ALA A 156 7.77 5.90 0.98
N PRO A 157 9.11 5.83 1.11
CA PRO A 157 9.77 5.36 2.33
C PRO A 157 9.22 6.06 3.58
N PHE A 158 9.01 5.29 4.65
CA PHE A 158 8.49 5.79 5.93
C PHE A 158 7.11 6.48 5.85
N LEU A 159 6.40 6.34 4.71
CA LEU A 159 5.22 7.13 4.37
C LEU A 159 5.47 8.65 4.34
N PHE A 160 6.73 9.05 4.21
CA PHE A 160 7.14 10.45 4.21
C PHE A 160 7.18 10.97 2.78
N THR A 161 6.36 12.00 2.53
CA THR A 161 6.36 12.72 1.26
C THR A 161 7.02 14.08 1.44
N ALA A 162 7.29 14.76 0.31
CA ALA A 162 7.78 16.15 0.29
C ALA A 162 6.73 17.09 -0.33
N GLY A 163 5.44 16.77 -0.15
CA GLY A 163 4.32 17.52 -0.69
C GLY A 163 4.41 17.62 -2.21
N ASP A 164 4.36 18.84 -2.74
CA ASP A 164 4.39 19.06 -4.19
C ASP A 164 5.69 18.59 -4.85
N GLU A 165 6.83 18.54 -4.13
CA GLU A 165 8.12 18.11 -4.70
C GLU A 165 8.06 16.63 -5.10
N SER A 166 7.55 15.77 -4.21
CA SER A 166 7.39 14.34 -4.48
C SER A 166 6.27 14.09 -5.50
N PHE A 167 5.11 14.72 -5.34
CA PHE A 167 3.97 14.47 -6.23
C PHE A 167 4.20 14.99 -7.66
N SER A 168 4.96 16.09 -7.83
CA SER A 168 5.40 16.54 -9.16
C SER A 168 6.37 15.56 -9.81
N ALA A 169 7.25 14.93 -9.03
CA ALA A 169 8.15 13.89 -9.54
C ALA A 169 7.38 12.63 -9.96
N LEU A 170 6.41 12.17 -9.15
CA LEU A 170 5.54 11.05 -9.49
C LEU A 170 4.75 11.30 -10.78
N ASN A 171 4.14 12.48 -10.91
CA ASN A 171 3.37 12.87 -12.10
C ASN A 171 4.24 12.84 -13.38
N ARG A 172 5.49 13.29 -13.29
CA ARG A 172 6.44 13.26 -14.42
C ARG A 172 7.06 11.90 -14.70
N SER A 173 6.90 10.95 -13.78
CA SER A 173 7.49 9.60 -13.89
C SER A 173 6.47 8.55 -14.34
N ASN A 174 5.28 8.97 -14.78
CA ASN A 174 4.19 8.10 -15.25
C ASN A 174 3.82 7.02 -14.22
N ILE A 175 3.71 7.42 -12.96
CA ILE A 175 3.22 6.57 -11.87
C ILE A 175 1.70 6.43 -11.97
N MET A 176 1.19 5.22 -11.76
CA MET A 176 -0.23 4.91 -11.86
C MET A 176 -1.03 5.43 -10.67
N TYR A 177 -0.51 5.17 -9.47
CA TYR A 177 -1.10 5.57 -8.21
C TYR A 177 -0.03 5.74 -7.13
N ASP A 178 -0.30 6.62 -6.17
CA ASP A 178 0.42 6.72 -4.90
C ASP A 178 -0.39 6.03 -3.79
N SER A 179 0.29 5.43 -2.82
CA SER A 179 -0.30 4.91 -1.59
C SER A 179 0.58 5.29 -0.40
N SER A 180 0.92 6.57 -0.29
CA SER A 180 1.78 7.11 0.77
C SER A 180 1.01 7.99 1.75
N LEU A 181 -0.10 8.61 1.31
CA LEU A 181 -0.84 9.55 2.15
C LEU A 181 -1.76 8.79 3.10
N SER A 182 -1.60 9.06 4.40
CA SER A 182 -2.44 8.51 5.46
C SER A 182 -3.54 9.48 5.88
N PHE A 183 -4.72 8.93 6.22
CA PHE A 183 -5.92 9.69 6.55
C PHE A 183 -6.71 9.04 7.69
N TYR A 184 -7.43 9.84 8.47
CA TYR A 184 -8.47 9.31 9.38
C TYR A 184 -9.67 8.81 8.59
N GLU A 185 -10.06 9.55 7.55
CA GLU A 185 -11.20 9.22 6.71
C GLU A 185 -10.90 7.99 5.86
N LYS A 186 -11.87 7.07 5.87
CA LYS A 186 -11.85 5.90 5.01
C LYS A 186 -12.37 6.23 3.63
N SER A 187 -11.66 5.81 2.59
CA SER A 187 -12.02 6.13 1.22
C SER A 187 -11.59 5.04 0.25
N TRP A 188 -12.37 4.88 -0.81
CA TRP A 188 -11.92 4.23 -2.05
C TRP A 188 -10.78 5.03 -2.69
N PRO A 189 -9.95 4.42 -3.55
CA PRO A 189 -9.02 5.17 -4.39
C PRO A 189 -9.73 6.21 -5.25
N TYR A 190 -9.04 7.30 -5.57
CA TYR A 190 -9.61 8.42 -6.31
C TYR A 190 -8.54 9.10 -7.16
N ARG A 191 -8.95 9.82 -8.21
CA ARG A 191 -8.01 10.66 -8.97
C ARG A 191 -7.62 11.86 -8.13
N LEU A 192 -6.32 12.16 -8.04
CA LEU A 192 -5.84 13.32 -7.30
C LEU A 192 -6.21 14.65 -7.97
N ALA A 193 -6.46 14.64 -9.28
CA ALA A 193 -6.81 15.84 -10.02
C ALA A 193 -8.06 16.51 -9.44
N ASN A 194 -8.00 17.83 -9.25
CA ASN A 194 -9.08 18.68 -8.74
C ASN A 194 -9.61 18.32 -7.34
N VAL A 195 -8.79 17.67 -6.51
CA VAL A 195 -9.15 17.36 -5.12
C VAL A 195 -8.31 18.22 -4.18
N ASP A 196 -8.95 19.11 -3.41
CA ASP A 196 -8.27 19.86 -2.35
C ASP A 196 -8.16 18.98 -1.09
N LYS A 197 -7.07 18.22 -0.99
CA LYS A 197 -6.72 17.41 0.20
C LYS A 197 -5.49 17.93 0.94
N THR A 198 -5.19 19.22 0.76
CA THR A 198 -4.05 19.88 1.42
C THR A 198 -4.08 19.76 2.94
N GLN A 199 -5.28 19.65 3.53
CA GLN A 199 -5.46 19.73 4.98
C GLN A 199 -5.60 18.38 5.69
N SER A 200 -6.05 17.31 5.03
CA SER A 200 -6.48 16.09 5.73
C SER A 200 -5.42 14.99 5.90
N CYS A 201 -4.32 14.98 5.15
CA CYS A 201 -3.31 13.93 5.32
C CYS A 201 -2.58 14.07 6.68
N LEU A 202 -2.35 12.95 7.37
CA LEU A 202 -1.78 12.95 8.73
C LEU A 202 -0.30 13.30 8.76
N ILE A 203 0.44 12.82 7.76
CA ILE A 203 1.89 13.01 7.66
C ILE A 203 2.17 14.16 6.69
N LYS A 204 2.49 15.34 7.24
CA LYS A 204 2.84 16.54 6.47
C LYS A 204 4.26 16.45 5.88
N PRO A 205 4.58 17.19 4.80
CA PRO A 205 3.68 18.03 4.00
C PRO A 205 2.81 17.22 3.01
N CYS A 206 1.54 17.58 2.87
CA CYS A 206 0.65 17.01 1.85
C CYS A 206 0.84 17.72 0.49
N PRO A 207 0.56 17.07 -0.65
CA PRO A 207 0.47 17.75 -1.93
C PRO A 207 -0.66 18.79 -1.95
N SER A 208 -0.50 19.83 -2.75
CA SER A 208 -1.42 20.96 -2.83
C SER A 208 -1.90 21.35 -4.22
N ARG A 209 -1.21 20.89 -5.26
CA ARG A 209 -1.60 21.21 -6.64
C ARG A 209 -2.72 20.29 -7.13
N PRO A 210 -3.65 20.81 -7.94
CA PRO A 210 -4.78 20.04 -8.44
C PRO A 210 -4.50 19.29 -9.76
N ASP A 211 -3.27 19.34 -10.30
CA ASP A 211 -2.93 18.87 -11.65
C ASP A 211 -2.21 17.49 -11.69
N TYR A 212 -2.24 16.75 -10.57
CA TYR A 212 -1.74 15.38 -10.53
C TYR A 212 -2.70 14.42 -11.22
N LEU A 213 -2.24 13.75 -12.28
CA LEU A 213 -3.10 12.95 -13.16
C LEU A 213 -3.25 11.48 -12.73
N PHE A 214 -2.49 11.07 -11.72
CA PHE A 214 -2.49 9.72 -11.17
C PHE A 214 -3.49 9.58 -10.01
N TYR A 215 -3.68 8.35 -9.53
CA TYR A 215 -4.62 8.05 -8.46
C TYR A 215 -3.95 8.12 -7.08
N GLU A 216 -4.71 8.50 -6.06
CA GLU A 216 -4.37 8.21 -4.68
C GLU A 216 -5.13 6.96 -4.25
N ALA A 217 -4.41 5.99 -3.70
CA ALA A 217 -4.94 4.83 -3.02
C ALA A 217 -4.65 5.00 -1.51
N PRO A 218 -5.54 5.68 -0.78
CA PRO A 218 -5.24 6.24 0.53
C PRO A 218 -4.95 5.17 1.59
N LEU A 219 -4.00 5.46 2.46
CA LEU A 219 -3.74 4.68 3.67
C LEU A 219 -4.63 5.16 4.82
N SER A 220 -5.89 4.75 4.78
CA SER A 220 -6.79 5.00 5.90
C SER A 220 -6.31 4.22 7.13
N VAL A 221 -6.20 4.91 8.26
CA VAL A 221 -5.58 4.36 9.46
C VAL A 221 -6.43 3.27 10.12
N TRP A 222 -5.73 2.31 10.70
CA TRP A 222 -6.25 1.33 11.63
C TRP A 222 -6.30 1.90 13.04
N GLN A 223 -6.95 1.17 13.94
CA GLN A 223 -6.95 1.42 15.37
C GLN A 223 -6.41 0.19 16.12
N GLY A 224 -5.39 0.39 16.95
CA GLY A 224 -4.85 -0.64 17.84
C GLY A 224 -5.75 -0.92 19.04
N ILE A 225 -5.40 -1.94 19.83
CA ILE A 225 -6.16 -2.33 21.03
C ILE A 225 -6.20 -1.23 22.11
N ASP A 226 -5.21 -0.34 22.10
CA ASP A 226 -5.08 0.82 22.98
C ASP A 226 -5.88 2.04 22.50
N GLY A 227 -6.55 1.93 21.35
CA GLY A 227 -7.32 2.98 20.74
C GLY A 227 -6.50 3.97 19.91
N HIS A 228 -5.17 3.85 19.85
CA HIS A 228 -4.34 4.71 19.00
C HIS A 228 -4.43 4.30 17.54
N VAL A 229 -4.24 5.28 16.64
CA VAL A 229 -4.28 5.04 15.20
C VAL A 229 -2.91 4.69 14.62
N CYS A 230 -2.91 3.92 13.56
CA CYS A 230 -1.71 3.41 12.89
C CYS A 230 -1.98 3.27 11.38
N ALA A 231 -1.06 3.77 10.54
CA ALA A 231 -1.22 3.67 9.07
C ALA A 231 -0.77 2.30 8.52
N MET A 232 0.19 1.67 9.19
CA MET A 232 0.69 0.34 8.90
C MET A 232 0.23 -0.61 10.00
N MET A 233 -0.21 -1.81 9.62
CA MET A 233 -0.75 -2.82 10.53
C MET A 233 0.28 -3.21 11.59
N ASP A 234 1.54 -3.36 11.21
CA ASP A 234 2.65 -3.72 12.11
C ASP A 234 3.15 -2.58 13.01
N ALA A 235 2.62 -1.35 12.81
CA ALA A 235 2.84 -0.23 13.71
C ALA A 235 1.73 -0.09 14.78
N CYS A 236 0.67 -0.91 14.72
CA CYS A 236 -0.41 -0.89 15.70
C CYS A 236 -0.03 -1.60 17.00
N SER A 237 -0.68 -1.20 18.10
CA SER A 237 -0.64 -1.93 19.36
C SER A 237 -1.59 -3.14 19.33
N TYR A 238 -1.11 -4.28 19.84
CA TYR A 238 -1.86 -5.54 19.93
C TYR A 238 -1.86 -6.08 21.37
N GLY A 239 -2.78 -7.01 21.64
CA GLY A 239 -2.74 -7.79 22.88
C GLY A 239 -1.61 -8.81 22.92
N SER A 240 -1.57 -9.59 23.99
CA SER A 240 -0.51 -10.56 24.26
C SER A 240 -0.87 -11.99 23.85
N THR A 241 -2.14 -12.25 23.55
CA THR A 241 -2.66 -13.56 23.14
C THR A 241 -3.01 -13.59 21.65
N GLU A 242 -3.00 -14.77 21.06
CA GLU A 242 -3.43 -14.99 19.66
C GLU A 242 -4.85 -14.46 19.42
N GLU A 243 -5.76 -14.69 20.38
CA GLU A 243 -7.15 -14.24 20.31
C GLU A 243 -7.26 -12.71 20.30
N GLU A 244 -6.53 -12.00 21.16
CA GLU A 244 -6.55 -10.53 21.18
C GLU A 244 -5.98 -9.92 19.89
N VAL A 245 -4.93 -10.54 19.35
CA VAL A 245 -4.38 -10.15 18.04
C VAL A 245 -5.45 -10.34 16.97
N PHE A 246 -6.04 -11.53 16.87
CA PHE A 246 -7.07 -11.86 15.89
C PHE A 246 -8.29 -10.92 16.00
N GLN A 247 -8.74 -10.64 17.22
CA GLN A 247 -9.84 -9.70 17.47
C GLN A 247 -9.49 -8.28 17.03
N THR A 248 -8.25 -7.82 17.24
CA THR A 248 -7.79 -6.51 16.76
C THR A 248 -7.81 -6.45 15.23
N LEU A 249 -7.35 -7.50 14.54
CA LEU A 249 -7.40 -7.61 13.08
C LEU A 249 -8.85 -7.58 12.56
N MET A 250 -9.74 -8.40 13.17
CA MET A 250 -11.15 -8.48 12.78
C MET A 250 -11.92 -7.19 13.07
N ALA A 251 -11.66 -6.50 14.18
CA ALA A 251 -12.31 -5.24 14.52
C ALA A 251 -12.01 -4.17 13.47
N ASN A 252 -10.76 -4.09 12.99
CA ASN A 252 -10.40 -3.20 11.89
C ASN A 252 -11.11 -3.59 10.60
N PHE A 253 -11.11 -4.87 10.21
CA PHE A 253 -11.85 -5.32 9.02
C PHE A 253 -13.35 -4.93 9.08
N GLN A 254 -14.03 -5.21 10.20
CA GLN A 254 -15.45 -4.89 10.39
C GLN A 254 -15.71 -3.37 10.33
N SER A 255 -14.78 -2.57 10.86
CA SER A 255 -14.83 -1.11 10.80
C SER A 255 -14.75 -0.59 9.36
N PHE A 256 -13.92 -1.18 8.51
CA PHE A 256 -13.87 -0.82 7.08
C PHE A 256 -15.08 -1.35 6.30
N GLN A 257 -15.49 -2.58 6.59
CA GLN A 257 -16.64 -3.23 5.95
C GLN A 257 -17.94 -2.48 6.21
N SER A 258 -18.18 -2.05 7.44
CA SER A 258 -19.39 -1.29 7.80
C SER A 258 -19.49 0.07 7.10
N GLU A 259 -18.35 0.66 6.73
CA GLU A 259 -18.30 1.92 5.97
C GLU A 259 -18.33 1.73 4.45
N GLY A 260 -18.27 0.49 3.97
CA GLY A 260 -18.35 0.13 2.55
C GLY A 260 -17.13 0.59 1.75
N VAL A 261 -15.94 0.54 2.36
CA VAL A 261 -14.67 0.94 1.75
C VAL A 261 -13.67 -0.23 1.71
N PRO A 262 -12.68 -0.22 0.80
CA PRO A 262 -11.67 -1.25 0.73
C PRO A 262 -10.84 -1.30 2.01
N PHE A 263 -10.43 -2.49 2.43
CA PHE A 263 -9.64 -2.71 3.63
C PHE A 263 -8.15 -2.88 3.29
N PRO A 264 -7.29 -1.89 3.57
CA PRO A 264 -5.86 -2.00 3.33
C PRO A 264 -5.19 -2.78 4.47
N ILE A 265 -4.37 -3.75 4.13
CA ILE A 265 -3.46 -4.44 5.06
C ILE A 265 -2.03 -4.12 4.59
N SER A 266 -1.39 -3.14 5.21
CA SER A 266 -0.02 -2.71 4.86
C SER A 266 0.95 -3.06 5.98
N LEU A 267 2.02 -3.79 5.69
CA LEU A 267 2.99 -4.23 6.69
C LEU A 267 4.39 -4.48 6.08
N HIS A 268 5.40 -4.60 6.92
CA HIS A 268 6.70 -5.14 6.51
C HIS A 268 6.71 -6.65 6.68
N GLY A 269 7.27 -7.40 5.73
CA GLY A 269 7.33 -8.88 5.83
C GLY A 269 8.02 -9.37 7.11
N GLY A 270 9.04 -8.65 7.57
CA GLY A 270 9.77 -8.98 8.80
C GLY A 270 8.91 -8.89 10.07
N ALA A 271 7.81 -8.13 10.06
CA ALA A 271 6.93 -8.01 11.22
C ALA A 271 6.25 -9.33 11.60
N LEU A 272 5.98 -10.20 10.63
CA LEU A 272 5.35 -11.51 10.88
C LEU A 272 6.33 -12.51 11.51
N ASN A 273 7.65 -12.32 11.38
CA ASN A 273 8.65 -13.30 11.83
C ASN A 273 9.58 -12.79 12.94
N ASN A 274 9.55 -11.51 13.29
CA ASN A 274 10.49 -10.94 14.28
C ASN A 274 10.13 -11.23 15.75
N GLY A 275 8.96 -11.81 16.02
CA GLY A 275 8.51 -12.20 17.36
C GLY A 275 8.24 -11.04 18.33
N ARG A 276 8.23 -9.77 17.86
CA ARG A 276 7.93 -8.60 18.71
C ARG A 276 6.50 -8.59 19.21
N ILE A 277 5.57 -9.07 18.37
CA ILE A 277 4.17 -9.25 18.71
C ILE A 277 3.94 -10.76 18.91
N PRO A 278 3.61 -11.23 20.13
CA PRO A 278 3.35 -12.64 20.38
C PRO A 278 2.22 -13.18 19.50
N HIS A 279 2.37 -14.40 18.97
CA HIS A 279 1.36 -15.09 18.16
C HIS A 279 0.91 -14.36 16.88
N PHE A 280 1.63 -13.33 16.45
CA PHE A 280 1.18 -12.43 15.38
C PHE A 280 0.97 -13.14 14.05
N ARG A 281 1.91 -14.00 13.66
CA ARG A 281 1.82 -14.75 12.41
C ARG A 281 0.64 -15.72 12.39
N GLN A 282 0.44 -16.49 13.46
CA GLN A 282 -0.66 -17.46 13.53
C GLN A 282 -2.01 -16.76 13.45
N ALA A 283 -2.21 -15.71 14.24
CA ALA A 283 -3.43 -14.91 14.21
C ALA A 283 -3.65 -14.26 12.84
N PHE A 284 -2.58 -13.78 12.19
CA PHE A 284 -2.64 -13.18 10.86
C PHE A 284 -3.04 -14.19 9.77
N GLU A 285 -2.44 -15.39 9.77
CA GLU A 285 -2.79 -16.46 8.83
C GLU A 285 -4.25 -16.91 9.03
N ALA A 286 -4.70 -17.09 10.27
CA ALA A 286 -6.09 -17.40 10.59
C ALA A 286 -7.06 -16.29 10.14
N PHE A 287 -6.65 -15.03 10.29
CA PHE A 287 -7.40 -13.87 9.83
C PHE A 287 -7.56 -13.85 8.30
N LEU A 288 -6.49 -14.07 7.55
CA LEU A 288 -6.55 -14.15 6.08
C LEU A 288 -7.49 -15.27 5.62
N GLN A 289 -7.40 -16.46 6.22
CA GLN A 289 -8.29 -17.59 5.90
C GLN A 289 -9.75 -17.26 6.21
N THR A 290 -10.00 -16.58 7.34
CA THR A 290 -11.34 -16.16 7.74
C THR A 290 -11.95 -15.19 6.72
N LEU A 291 -11.20 -14.17 6.29
CA LEU A 291 -11.67 -13.23 5.27
C LEU A 291 -11.89 -13.92 3.92
N LEU A 292 -10.97 -14.81 3.51
CA LEU A 292 -11.05 -15.53 2.24
C LEU A 292 -12.26 -16.46 2.15
N ALA A 293 -12.74 -16.98 3.29
CA ALA A 293 -13.94 -17.79 3.35
C ALA A 293 -15.26 -16.99 3.22
N MET A 294 -15.20 -15.66 3.31
CA MET A 294 -16.38 -14.79 3.17
C MET A 294 -16.72 -14.55 1.71
N ARG A 295 -17.98 -14.81 1.33
CA ARG A 295 -18.44 -14.78 -0.07
C ARG A 295 -18.27 -13.45 -0.79
N ASP A 296 -18.48 -12.35 -0.09
CA ASP A 296 -18.45 -11.00 -0.66
C ASP A 296 -17.12 -10.27 -0.40
N VAL A 297 -16.11 -10.98 0.11
CA VAL A 297 -14.77 -10.45 0.38
C VAL A 297 -13.79 -11.00 -0.63
N HIS A 298 -13.03 -10.11 -1.27
CA HIS A 298 -12.06 -10.50 -2.30
C HIS A 298 -10.73 -9.80 -2.10
N PHE A 299 -9.66 -10.59 -2.07
CA PHE A 299 -8.30 -10.07 -2.11
C PHE A 299 -7.96 -9.61 -3.51
N VAL A 300 -7.45 -8.38 -3.63
CA VAL A 300 -7.05 -7.76 -4.89
C VAL A 300 -5.72 -7.05 -4.72
N THR A 301 -4.97 -6.92 -5.81
CA THR A 301 -3.80 -6.03 -5.81
C THR A 301 -4.26 -4.56 -5.79
N MET A 302 -3.35 -3.65 -5.42
CA MET A 302 -3.64 -2.21 -5.39
C MET A 302 -4.01 -1.68 -6.79
N ARG A 303 -3.34 -2.14 -7.84
CA ARG A 303 -3.70 -1.86 -9.24
C ARG A 303 -5.10 -2.31 -9.57
N GLN A 304 -5.48 -3.55 -9.25
CA GLN A 304 -6.84 -4.04 -9.49
C GLN A 304 -7.88 -3.18 -8.76
N LEU A 305 -7.56 -2.76 -7.53
CA LEU A 305 -8.41 -1.87 -6.74
C LEU A 305 -8.58 -0.48 -7.39
N VAL A 306 -7.48 0.12 -7.85
CA VAL A 306 -7.50 1.43 -8.55
C VAL A 306 -8.24 1.34 -9.89
N GLU A 307 -8.00 0.28 -10.66
CA GLU A 307 -8.68 0.02 -11.94
C GLU A 307 -10.18 -0.19 -11.75
N PHE A 308 -10.59 -0.86 -10.68
CA PHE A 308 -11.99 -1.08 -10.37
C PHE A 308 -12.78 0.22 -10.25
N VAL A 309 -12.19 1.28 -9.65
CA VAL A 309 -12.86 2.59 -9.51
C VAL A 309 -13.19 3.22 -10.88
N HIS A 310 -12.44 2.89 -11.93
CA HIS A 310 -12.72 3.39 -13.27
C HIS A 310 -13.97 2.78 -13.91
N SER A 311 -14.24 1.50 -13.63
CA SER A 311 -15.38 0.76 -14.18
C SER A 311 -15.99 -0.15 -13.10
N PRO A 312 -16.65 0.43 -12.08
CA PRO A 312 -17.13 -0.32 -10.95
C PRO A 312 -18.26 -1.27 -11.33
N MET A 313 -18.31 -2.39 -10.63
CA MET A 313 -19.33 -3.42 -10.85
C MET A 313 -19.80 -3.98 -9.52
N ASN A 314 -21.02 -4.50 -9.47
CA ASN A 314 -21.53 -5.11 -8.23
C ASN A 314 -20.85 -6.46 -7.95
N SER A 315 -20.98 -6.96 -6.72
CA SER A 315 -20.37 -8.21 -6.24
C SER A 315 -20.62 -9.40 -7.19
N VAL A 316 -21.84 -9.55 -7.72
CA VAL A 316 -22.20 -10.63 -8.64
C VAL A 316 -21.47 -10.52 -9.98
N GLN A 317 -21.38 -9.31 -10.53
CA GLN A 317 -20.67 -9.04 -11.77
C GLN A 317 -19.15 -9.25 -11.58
N TYR A 318 -18.60 -8.77 -10.47
CA TYR A 318 -17.20 -8.95 -10.11
C TYR A 318 -16.83 -10.42 -10.02
N MET A 319 -17.56 -11.22 -9.22
CA MET A 319 -17.31 -12.66 -9.09
C MET A 319 -17.36 -13.38 -10.45
N ARG A 320 -18.32 -13.03 -11.32
CA ARG A 320 -18.44 -13.63 -12.66
C ARG A 320 -17.24 -13.30 -13.54
N MET A 321 -16.78 -12.05 -13.51
CA MET A 321 -15.57 -11.63 -14.23
C MET A 321 -14.35 -12.35 -13.66
N ALA A 322 -14.12 -12.29 -12.35
CA ALA A 322 -12.98 -12.89 -11.66
C ALA A 322 -12.85 -14.39 -12.00
N ARG A 323 -13.95 -15.16 -11.92
CA ARG A 323 -13.96 -16.58 -12.31
C ARG A 323 -13.48 -16.87 -13.74
N ARG A 324 -13.65 -15.91 -14.65
CA ARG A 324 -13.24 -16.04 -16.06
C ARG A 324 -11.79 -15.60 -16.28
N THR A 325 -11.31 -14.66 -15.47
CA THR A 325 -9.99 -14.03 -15.65
C THR A 325 -8.90 -14.66 -14.79
N CYS A 326 -9.25 -15.30 -13.66
CA CYS A 326 -8.30 -15.85 -12.68
C CYS A 326 -7.52 -17.10 -13.12
N SER A 327 -7.43 -17.32 -14.42
CA SER A 327 -6.55 -18.31 -15.05
C SER A 327 -5.68 -17.69 -16.16
N ILE A 328 -5.65 -16.35 -16.25
CA ILE A 328 -4.94 -15.63 -17.30
C ILE A 328 -3.94 -14.64 -16.70
N PHE A 329 -3.06 -15.13 -15.82
CA PHE A 329 -1.69 -14.65 -15.83
C PHE A 329 -0.83 -15.76 -16.43
N ARG A 330 -0.48 -15.60 -17.71
CA ARG A 330 0.46 -16.50 -18.40
C ARG A 330 1.85 -15.88 -18.27
N PRO A 331 2.69 -16.32 -17.32
CA PRO A 331 4.01 -15.74 -17.15
C PRO A 331 4.80 -15.83 -18.46
N LYS A 332 5.53 -14.75 -18.77
CA LYS A 332 6.66 -14.85 -19.71
C LYS A 332 7.70 -15.80 -19.10
N LYS A 333 8.55 -16.42 -19.93
CA LYS A 333 9.57 -17.38 -19.48
C LYS A 333 10.23 -16.89 -18.16
N PRO A 334 10.24 -17.73 -17.11
CA PRO A 334 10.78 -17.34 -15.82
C PRO A 334 12.24 -16.92 -15.97
N CYS A 335 12.67 -16.03 -15.08
CA CYS A 335 14.06 -15.65 -14.92
C CYS A 335 14.97 -16.87 -14.93
N SER A 336 15.79 -17.00 -15.97
CA SER A 336 16.81 -18.05 -16.08
C SER A 336 18.15 -17.43 -15.71
N ALA A 337 18.33 -17.10 -14.42
CA ALA A 337 19.57 -16.48 -13.95
C ALA A 337 20.75 -17.42 -14.25
N ARG A 338 21.64 -17.00 -15.16
CA ARG A 338 22.83 -17.80 -15.52
C ARG A 338 23.90 -17.79 -14.41
N ARG A 339 23.79 -16.88 -13.44
CA ARG A 339 24.66 -16.77 -12.26
C ARG A 339 23.78 -16.48 -11.04
N PRO A 340 24.11 -17.03 -9.87
CA PRO A 340 23.29 -16.84 -8.66
C PRO A 340 23.31 -15.38 -8.18
N ALA A 341 24.48 -14.71 -8.26
CA ALA A 341 24.65 -13.33 -7.82
C ALA A 341 25.77 -12.61 -8.59
N CYS A 342 25.67 -11.28 -8.66
CA CYS A 342 26.74 -10.38 -9.11
C CYS A 342 27.44 -9.78 -7.89
N GLU A 343 28.74 -10.05 -7.75
CA GLU A 343 29.56 -9.55 -6.65
C GLU A 343 30.15 -8.16 -6.97
N PHE A 344 29.99 -7.21 -6.05
CA PHE A 344 30.61 -5.90 -6.10
C PHE A 344 31.48 -5.68 -4.86
N LYS A 345 32.80 -5.60 -5.07
CA LYS A 345 33.76 -5.33 -3.98
C LYS A 345 33.79 -3.86 -3.62
N SER A 346 33.90 -3.55 -2.34
CA SER A 346 34.14 -2.21 -1.82
C SER A 346 35.49 -1.67 -2.31
N ARG A 347 35.67 -0.34 -2.27
CA ARG A 347 36.93 0.31 -2.73
C ARG A 347 38.18 -0.17 -1.98
N ASN A 348 38.05 -0.54 -0.71
CA ASN A 348 39.12 -1.11 0.11
C ASN A 348 39.24 -2.65 -0.01
N GLY A 349 38.34 -3.31 -0.76
CA GLY A 349 38.39 -4.75 -1.02
C GLY A 349 37.99 -5.65 0.15
N GLU A 350 37.63 -5.09 1.31
CA GLU A 350 37.33 -5.84 2.53
C GLU A 350 35.91 -6.41 2.54
N ASN A 351 34.96 -5.75 1.87
CA ASN A 351 33.55 -6.15 1.88
C ASN A 351 33.01 -6.33 0.46
N SER A 352 32.11 -7.30 0.28
CA SER A 352 31.39 -7.53 -0.97
C SER A 352 29.89 -7.35 -0.78
N VAL A 353 29.25 -6.68 -1.74
CA VAL A 353 27.80 -6.59 -1.83
C VAL A 353 27.34 -7.39 -3.05
N TYR A 354 26.28 -8.15 -2.89
CA TYR A 354 25.77 -9.05 -3.92
C TYR A 354 24.44 -8.53 -4.49
N LEU A 355 24.30 -8.64 -5.80
CA LEU A 355 23.05 -8.37 -6.51
C LEU A 355 22.55 -9.66 -7.17
N ASN A 356 21.43 -10.19 -6.68
CA ASN A 356 20.74 -11.29 -7.34
C ASN A 356 19.84 -10.69 -8.44
N THR A 357 20.03 -11.12 -9.69
CA THR A 357 19.47 -10.46 -10.86
C THR A 357 19.06 -11.42 -11.95
N CYS A 358 18.02 -11.07 -12.70
CA CYS A 358 17.61 -11.73 -13.93
C CYS A 358 18.30 -11.18 -15.18
N ALA A 359 19.18 -10.18 -15.03
CA ALA A 359 19.96 -9.66 -16.14
C ALA A 359 20.89 -10.74 -16.70
N GLN A 360 21.03 -10.81 -18.03
CA GLN A 360 21.90 -11.79 -18.70
C GLN A 360 23.39 -11.61 -18.37
N ARG A 361 23.78 -10.39 -17.98
CA ARG A 361 25.15 -10.01 -17.62
C ARG A 361 25.11 -9.18 -16.35
N CYS A 362 26.09 -9.40 -15.48
CA CYS A 362 26.29 -8.55 -14.32
C CYS A 362 26.66 -7.13 -14.76
N PRO A 363 26.11 -6.09 -14.11
CA PRO A 363 26.60 -4.72 -14.26
C PRO A 363 28.09 -4.64 -13.97
N SER A 364 28.79 -3.74 -14.67
CA SER A 364 30.22 -3.49 -14.41
C SER A 364 30.47 -2.76 -13.10
N GLN A 365 29.47 -2.04 -12.60
CA GLN A 365 29.52 -1.28 -11.34
C GLN A 365 28.18 -1.41 -10.61
N ARG A 366 28.23 -1.30 -9.28
CA ARG A 366 27.02 -1.24 -8.45
C ARG A 366 26.24 0.03 -8.79
N SER A 367 24.93 -0.08 -8.95
CA SER A 367 24.04 1.08 -9.05
C SER A 367 24.10 1.87 -7.73
N GLU A 368 24.34 3.17 -7.82
CA GLU A 368 24.41 4.09 -6.68
C GLU A 368 23.79 5.43 -7.10
N ILE A 369 23.06 6.10 -6.21
CA ILE A 369 22.67 7.49 -6.45
C ILE A 369 23.77 8.41 -5.91
N ARG A 370 24.55 8.99 -6.81
CA ARG A 370 25.63 9.95 -6.48
C ARG A 370 25.17 11.40 -6.62
N PHE A 371 24.31 11.85 -5.71
CA PHE A 371 23.80 13.23 -5.68
C PHE A 371 23.73 13.74 -4.25
N ASN A 372 23.99 15.02 -4.02
CA ASN A 372 23.59 15.63 -2.76
C ASN A 372 22.07 15.72 -2.69
N TYR A 373 21.61 15.97 -1.48
CA TYR A 373 20.25 16.29 -1.11
C TYR A 373 19.50 17.27 -2.06
N TYR A 374 20.21 18.20 -2.71
CA TYR A 374 19.64 19.19 -3.64
C TYR A 374 19.46 18.69 -5.08
N GLY A 375 19.79 17.43 -5.37
CA GLY A 375 19.76 16.91 -6.74
C GLY A 375 20.86 17.50 -7.63
N GLN A 376 21.87 18.16 -7.05
CA GLN A 376 23.07 18.56 -7.78
C GLN A 376 24.03 17.35 -7.81
N SER A 377 24.59 17.06 -9.00
CA SER A 377 25.56 15.98 -9.16
C SER A 377 26.70 16.22 -8.19
N CYS A 378 26.86 15.35 -7.20
CA CYS A 378 27.99 15.47 -6.30
C CYS A 378 29.22 14.90 -6.99
N CYS A 379 30.06 15.83 -7.41
CA CYS A 379 31.46 15.68 -7.79
C CYS A 379 31.72 14.75 -8.98
N GLY A 380 31.96 15.36 -10.15
CA GLY A 380 32.89 14.78 -11.10
C GLY A 380 34.29 14.81 -10.49
N VAL A 381 34.89 13.63 -10.28
CA VAL A 381 36.29 13.27 -10.54
C VAL A 381 36.31 11.77 -10.79
#